data_AF-A0A849BHK3-F1
#
_entry.id   AF-A0A849BHK3-F1
#
_cell.length_a   1.000
_cell.length_b   1.000
_cell.length_c   1.000
_cell.angle_alpha   90.00
_cell.angle_beta   90.00
_cell.angle_gamma   90.00
#
_symmetry.space_group_name_H-M   'P 1'
#
loop_
_entity.id
_entity.type
_entity.pdbx_description
1 polymer ?
#
loop_
_entity_poly.entity_id
_entity_poly.type
_entity_poly.pdbx_seq_one_letter_code
_entity_poly.pdbx_strand_id
1 'polypeptide(L)'
;MPKPPDISKYLKDARFDAYRQRVGRLLRGEANVGLLLVDVAPHYEQIGGALWWRLWSPVYEVLWEHAIVDGTFTDAYVPDDAAQEALNDYGSGRFDHYGEVLQVKWTDRDESQRLRISHFGG
;
A
#
# COMPACT_ATOMS: atom_id res chain seq x y z
N MET A 1 -23.87 -5.17 20.65
CA MET A 1 -22.45 -5.40 20.31
C MET A 1 -21.77 -4.05 20.13
N PRO A 2 -20.57 -3.82 20.70
CA PRO A 2 -19.81 -2.60 20.45
C PRO A 2 -19.54 -2.44 18.96
N LYS A 3 -19.86 -1.26 18.42
CA LYS A 3 -19.63 -0.95 17.00
C LYS A 3 -18.12 -0.74 16.76
N PRO A 4 -17.61 -1.14 15.60
CA PRO A 4 -16.27 -0.73 15.18
C PRO A 4 -16.19 0.79 15.07
N PRO A 5 -14.96 1.36 15.14
CA PRO A 5 -14.77 2.80 15.02
C PRO A 5 -15.21 3.33 13.65
N ASP A 6 -15.59 4.62 13.63
CA ASP A 6 -16.01 5.31 12.41
C ASP A 6 -14.79 5.67 11.55
N ILE A 7 -14.59 4.91 10.46
CA ILE A 7 -13.48 5.12 9.53
C ILE A 7 -13.58 6.43 8.75
N SER A 8 -14.71 7.15 8.75
CA SER A 8 -14.81 8.41 8.00
C SER A 8 -14.07 9.58 8.65
N LYS A 9 -13.63 9.41 9.91
CA LYS A 9 -13.07 10.47 10.76
C LYS A 9 -11.62 10.25 11.15
N TYR A 10 -10.95 9.29 10.53
CA TYR A 10 -9.57 8.98 10.87
C TYR A 10 -8.62 10.10 10.42
N LEU A 11 -7.51 10.22 11.15
CA LEU A 11 -6.43 11.14 10.78
C LEU A 11 -5.51 10.42 9.79
N LYS A 12 -5.32 11.03 8.62
CA LYS A 12 -4.35 10.53 7.63
C LYS A 12 -2.94 10.65 8.17
N ASP A 13 -2.14 9.63 7.93
CA ASP A 13 -0.73 9.65 8.24
C ASP A 13 0.02 10.31 7.07
N ALA A 14 0.65 11.46 7.37
CA ALA A 14 1.39 12.24 6.40
C ALA A 14 2.61 11.49 5.82
N ARG A 15 3.11 10.46 6.51
CA ARG A 15 4.21 9.61 6.02
C ARG A 15 3.87 8.94 4.68
N PHE A 16 2.58 8.65 4.45
CA PHE A 16 2.13 7.93 3.27
C PHE A 16 1.78 8.84 2.08
N ASP A 17 1.73 10.16 2.26
CA ASP A 17 1.16 11.06 1.26
C ASP A 17 1.92 11.07 -0.08
N ALA A 18 3.23 10.81 -0.08
CA ALA A 18 4.03 10.73 -1.29
C ALA A 18 3.68 9.51 -2.17
N TYR A 19 3.18 8.43 -1.56
CA TYR A 19 2.95 7.14 -2.22
C TYR A 19 1.47 6.75 -2.27
N ARG A 20 0.61 7.49 -1.57
CA ARG A 20 -0.84 7.28 -1.56
C ARG A 20 -1.39 7.26 -2.98
N GLN A 21 -1.94 6.11 -3.37
CA GLN A 21 -2.52 5.87 -4.69
C GLN A 21 -1.53 6.16 -5.83
N ARG A 22 -0.23 5.96 -5.57
CA ARG A 22 0.85 6.22 -6.51
C ARG A 22 1.23 4.94 -7.25
N VAL A 23 1.48 5.06 -8.55
CA VAL A 23 2.00 3.96 -9.37
C VAL A 23 3.47 4.20 -9.68
N GLY A 24 4.29 3.19 -9.48
CA GLY A 24 5.67 3.10 -9.92
C GLY A 24 5.85 2.10 -11.05
N ARG A 25 6.76 2.38 -11.98
CA ARG A 25 7.23 1.42 -12.98
C ARG A 25 8.32 0.56 -12.35
N LEU A 26 8.18 -0.75 -12.46
CA LEU A 26 9.16 -1.72 -11.96
C LEU A 26 10.18 -2.05 -13.04
N LEU A 27 11.45 -1.97 -12.68
CA LEU A 27 12.56 -2.24 -13.58
C LEU A 27 13.45 -3.36 -13.05
N ARG A 28 13.87 -4.23 -13.96
CA ARG A 28 14.93 -5.22 -13.78
C ARG A 28 16.10 -4.77 -14.65
N GLY A 29 17.07 -4.10 -14.04
CA GLY A 29 18.07 -3.32 -14.78
C GLY A 29 17.40 -2.16 -15.55
N GLU A 30 17.56 -2.10 -16.86
CA GLU A 30 16.92 -1.09 -17.70
C GLU A 30 15.56 -1.52 -18.26
N ALA A 31 15.21 -2.81 -18.14
CA ALA A 31 13.98 -3.35 -18.69
C ALA A 31 12.80 -3.06 -17.76
N ASN A 32 11.70 -2.52 -18.32
CA ASN A 32 10.44 -2.45 -17.60
C ASN A 32 9.80 -3.83 -17.54
N VAL A 33 9.55 -4.30 -16.32
CA VAL A 33 8.99 -5.63 -16.05
C VAL A 33 7.61 -5.57 -15.41
N GLY A 34 7.10 -4.37 -15.10
CA GLY A 34 5.89 -4.28 -14.31
C GLY A 34 5.49 -2.91 -13.77
N LEU A 35 4.48 -2.95 -12.91
CA LEU A 35 3.93 -1.82 -12.19
C LEU A 35 3.74 -2.19 -10.71
N LEU A 36 3.95 -1.22 -9.84
CA LEU A 36 3.59 -1.27 -8.42
C LEU A 36 2.61 -0.14 -8.15
N LEU A 37 1.44 -0.45 -7.59
CA LEU A 37 0.52 0.51 -7.01
C LEU A 37 0.63 0.42 -5.49
N VAL A 38 0.83 1.56 -4.84
CA VAL A 38 0.73 1.69 -3.39
C VAL A 38 -0.65 2.27 -3.07
N ASP A 39 -1.50 1.46 -2.44
CA ASP A 39 -2.76 1.88 -1.86
C ASP A 39 -2.61 2.08 -0.36
N VAL A 40 -3.22 3.14 0.17
CA VAL A 40 -3.23 3.47 1.58
C VAL A 40 -4.68 3.57 2.01
N ALA A 41 -5.10 2.66 2.89
CA ALA A 41 -6.48 2.53 3.33
C ALA A 41 -6.60 2.65 4.86
N PRO A 42 -7.69 3.22 5.39
CA PRO A 42 -7.97 3.16 6.81
C PRO A 42 -8.28 1.72 7.22
N HIS A 43 -7.74 1.32 8.37
CA HIS A 43 -7.89 -0.01 8.95
C HIS A 43 -8.16 0.06 10.45
N TYR A 44 -8.75 -0.99 10.99
CA TYR A 44 -8.92 -1.23 12.41
C TYR A 44 -9.08 -2.72 12.64
N GLU A 45 -8.68 -3.19 13.82
CA GLU A 45 -8.74 -4.59 14.18
C GLU A 45 -9.38 -4.79 15.56
N GLN A 46 -9.93 -5.99 15.78
CA GLN A 46 -10.44 -6.37 17.10
C GLN A 46 -9.27 -6.87 17.95
N ILE A 47 -8.78 -6.01 18.84
CA ILE A 47 -7.66 -6.31 19.75
C ILE A 47 -8.08 -7.01 21.04
N GLY A 48 -9.39 -7.25 21.25
CA GLY A 48 -9.87 -8.00 22.40
C GLY A 48 -11.37 -8.21 22.45
N GLY A 49 -11.81 -8.98 23.44
CA GLY A 49 -13.22 -9.24 23.73
C GLY A 49 -13.78 -10.54 23.20
N ALA A 50 -14.92 -10.93 23.76
CA ALA A 50 -15.69 -12.10 23.38
C ALA A 50 -17.19 -11.84 23.57
N LEU A 51 -18.00 -12.41 22.67
CA LEU A 51 -19.46 -12.41 22.72
C LEU A 51 -20.08 -10.99 22.75
N TRP A 52 -20.28 -10.44 23.96
CA TRP A 52 -21.07 -9.23 24.22
C TRP A 52 -20.21 -7.96 24.41
N TRP A 53 -18.89 -8.10 24.51
CA TRP A 53 -17.94 -6.99 24.49
C TRP A 53 -16.85 -7.24 23.45
N ARG A 54 -16.41 -6.16 22.80
CA ARG A 54 -15.35 -6.12 21.80
C ARG A 54 -14.52 -4.88 22.07
N LEU A 55 -13.21 -5.04 22.03
CA LEU A 55 -12.25 -3.94 22.06
C LEU A 55 -11.65 -3.83 20.66
N TRP A 56 -11.73 -2.63 20.10
CA TRP A 56 -11.21 -2.31 18.77
C TRP A 56 -9.97 -1.43 18.93
N SER A 57 -9.02 -1.56 18.02
CA SER A 57 -7.93 -0.58 17.89
C SER A 57 -8.51 0.81 17.52
N PRO A 58 -7.74 1.89 17.73
CA PRO A 58 -7.94 3.12 16.96
C PRO A 58 -7.89 2.84 15.45
N VAL A 59 -8.49 3.71 14.64
CA VAL A 59 -8.32 3.64 13.17
C VAL A 59 -6.93 4.16 12.82
N TYR A 60 -6.19 3.41 12.02
CA TYR A 60 -4.88 3.77 11.48
C TYR A 60 -4.85 3.52 9.98
N GLU A 61 -3.81 3.97 9.29
CA GLU A 61 -3.62 3.67 7.87
C GLU A 61 -2.69 2.49 7.68
N VAL A 62 -3.00 1.67 6.69
CA VAL A 62 -2.16 0.54 6.26
C VAL A 62 -1.80 0.69 4.79
N LEU A 63 -0.66 0.13 4.43
CA LEU A 63 -0.16 0.08 3.07
C LEU A 63 -0.55 -1.25 2.44
N TRP A 64 -1.11 -1.18 1.24
CA TRP A 64 -1.31 -2.31 0.34
C TRP A 64 -0.46 -2.10 -0.89
N GLU A 65 0.34 -3.10 -1.21
CA GLU A 65 1.13 -3.15 -2.43
C GLU A 65 0.40 -4.04 -3.43
N HIS A 66 0.07 -3.48 -4.59
CA HIS A 66 -0.45 -4.25 -5.72
C HIS A 66 0.59 -4.22 -6.82
N ALA A 67 1.21 -5.35 -7.09
CA ALA A 67 2.24 -5.47 -8.10
C ALA A 67 1.74 -6.30 -9.29
N ILE A 68 2.13 -5.87 -10.49
CA ILE A 68 2.04 -6.67 -11.71
C ILE A 68 3.48 -6.82 -12.20
N VAL A 69 4.05 -8.02 -12.08
CA VAL A 69 5.42 -8.33 -12.51
C VAL A 69 5.38 -9.45 -13.52
N ASP A 70 5.99 -9.24 -14.69
CA ASP A 70 6.03 -10.21 -15.80
C ASP A 70 4.62 -10.74 -16.16
N GLY A 71 3.60 -9.87 -16.03
CA GLY A 71 2.19 -10.16 -16.31
C GLY A 71 1.42 -10.84 -15.16
N THR A 72 2.07 -11.15 -14.03
CA THR A 72 1.44 -11.78 -12.87
C THR A 72 1.05 -10.72 -11.83
N PHE A 73 -0.22 -10.73 -11.41
CA PHE A 73 -0.71 -9.87 -10.35
C PHE A 73 -0.48 -10.50 -8.98
N THR A 74 -0.04 -9.69 -8.02
CA THR A 74 0.15 -10.07 -6.62
C THR A 74 -0.21 -8.90 -5.73
N ASP A 75 -0.78 -9.17 -4.56
CA ASP A 75 -1.00 -8.17 -3.52
C ASP A 75 -0.29 -8.55 -2.21
N ALA A 76 0.12 -7.53 -1.47
CA ALA A 76 0.73 -7.68 -0.16
C ALA A 76 0.21 -6.61 0.80
N TYR A 77 -0.05 -7.04 2.03
CA TYR A 77 -0.34 -6.17 3.15
C TYR A 77 0.96 -5.83 3.88
N VAL A 78 1.25 -4.54 4.02
CA VAL A 78 2.40 -4.06 4.79
C VAL A 78 1.89 -3.55 6.15
N PRO A 79 2.18 -4.25 7.26
CA PRO A 79 1.78 -3.82 8.60
C PRO A 79 2.51 -2.55 9.03
N ASP A 80 1.95 -1.81 10.00
CA ASP A 80 2.49 -0.52 10.45
C ASP A 80 3.93 -0.62 10.99
N ASP A 81 4.30 -1.75 11.61
CA ASP A 81 5.66 -1.99 12.10
C ASP A 81 6.70 -2.20 10.98
N ALA A 82 6.26 -2.64 9.79
CA ALA A 82 7.09 -2.76 8.59
C ALA A 82 6.96 -1.55 7.63
N ALA A 83 5.94 -0.71 7.82
CA ALA A 83 5.63 0.40 6.92
C ALA A 83 6.79 1.39 6.77
N GLN A 84 7.53 1.66 7.85
CA GLN A 84 8.65 2.60 7.80
C GLN A 84 9.80 2.09 6.93
N GLU A 85 10.06 0.77 6.93
CA GLU A 85 11.08 0.15 6.07
C GLU A 85 10.65 0.22 4.61
N ALA A 86 9.40 -0.15 4.31
CA ALA A 86 8.84 -0.06 2.96
C ALA A 86 8.93 1.37 2.40
N LEU A 87 8.60 2.39 3.19
CA LEU A 87 8.72 3.79 2.79
C LEU A 87 10.16 4.22 2.48
N ASN A 88 11.14 3.72 3.25
CA ASN A 88 12.55 3.98 2.99
C ASN A 88 13.00 3.34 1.66
N ASP A 89 12.57 2.10 1.40
CA ASP A 89 12.82 1.42 0.13
C ASP A 89 12.20 2.18 -1.04
N TYR A 90 10.94 2.60 -0.92
CA TYR A 90 10.29 3.43 -1.94
C TYR A 90 11.03 4.74 -2.19
N GLY A 91 11.50 5.40 -1.13
CA GLY A 91 12.29 6.63 -1.19
C GLY A 91 13.64 6.45 -1.89
N SER A 92 14.23 5.26 -1.78
CA SER A 92 15.45 4.87 -2.49
C SER A 92 15.21 4.26 -3.88
N GLY A 93 13.94 4.16 -4.30
CA GLY A 93 13.54 3.59 -5.58
C GLY A 93 13.68 2.07 -5.63
N ARG A 94 13.41 1.38 -4.52
CA ARG A 94 13.50 -0.09 -4.37
C ARG A 94 12.13 -0.68 -4.03
N PHE A 95 11.91 -1.91 -4.46
CA PHE A 95 10.77 -2.74 -4.10
C PHE A 95 11.23 -4.21 -4.05
N ASP A 96 11.04 -4.88 -2.92
CA ASP A 96 11.31 -6.31 -2.79
C ASP A 96 10.06 -7.09 -3.23
N HIS A 97 10.21 -7.88 -4.28
CA HIS A 97 9.17 -8.75 -4.80
C HIS A 97 9.60 -10.21 -4.60
N TYR A 98 9.16 -10.81 -3.48
CA TYR A 98 9.47 -12.20 -3.12
C TYR A 98 10.97 -12.54 -3.11
N GLY A 99 11.79 -11.64 -2.57
CA GLY A 99 13.25 -11.76 -2.49
C GLY A 99 14.00 -11.28 -3.73
N GLU A 100 13.30 -10.86 -4.78
CA GLU A 100 13.88 -10.13 -5.90
C GLU A 100 13.73 -8.63 -5.68
N VAL A 101 14.85 -7.89 -5.65
CA VAL A 101 14.80 -6.43 -5.56
C VAL A 101 14.67 -5.82 -6.95
N LEU A 102 13.56 -5.13 -7.19
CA LEU A 102 13.29 -4.36 -8.39
C LEU A 102 13.51 -2.87 -8.14
N GLN A 103 13.92 -2.13 -9.19
CA GLN A 103 13.96 -0.68 -9.12
C GLN A 103 12.57 -0.11 -9.39
N VAL A 104 12.11 0.81 -8.56
CA VAL A 104 10.86 1.55 -8.75
C VAL A 104 11.17 2.95 -9.26
N LYS A 105 10.57 3.30 -10.41
CA LYS A 105 10.48 4.69 -10.86
C LYS A 105 9.05 5.18 -10.68
N TRP A 106 8.85 6.00 -9.64
CA TRP A 106 7.57 6.61 -9.35
C TRP A 106 7.13 7.53 -10.49
N THR A 107 5.93 7.31 -11.00
CA THR A 107 5.34 8.16 -12.04
C THR A 107 4.84 9.47 -11.45
N ASP A 108 4.38 10.43 -12.26
CA ASP A 108 3.67 11.60 -11.75
C ASP A 108 2.22 11.26 -11.33
N ARG A 109 1.46 12.24 -10.83
CA ARG A 109 0.09 12.01 -10.33
C ARG A 109 -0.89 11.62 -11.44
N ASP A 110 -0.77 12.27 -12.59
CA ASP A 110 -1.69 12.07 -13.71
C ASP A 110 -1.42 10.72 -14.37
N GLU A 111 -0.15 10.37 -14.55
CA GLU A 111 0.27 9.06 -15.02
C GLU A 111 -0.11 7.96 -14.02
N SER A 112 0.07 8.17 -12.71
CA SER A 112 -0.39 7.24 -11.67
C SER A 112 -1.89 6.98 -11.79
N GLN A 113 -2.70 8.03 -11.93
CA GLN A 113 -4.15 7.88 -12.10
C GLN A 113 -4.50 7.08 -13.35
N ARG A 114 -3.86 7.38 -14.50
CA ARG A 114 -4.11 6.65 -15.75
C ARG A 114 -3.76 5.18 -15.62
N LEU A 115 -2.56 4.87 -15.12
CA LEU A 115 -2.07 3.49 -14.97
C LEU A 115 -2.91 2.69 -13.96
N ARG A 116 -3.33 3.32 -12.86
CA ARG A 116 -4.21 2.70 -11.87
C ARG A 116 -5.52 2.24 -12.52
N ILE A 117 -6.19 3.14 -13.23
CA ILE A 117 -7.45 2.82 -13.92
C ILE A 117 -7.25 1.72 -14.97
N SER A 118 -6.16 1.77 -15.75
CA SER A 118 -5.95 0.84 -16.86
C SER A 118 -5.47 -0.55 -16.44
N HIS A 119 -4.79 -0.69 -15.29
CA HIS A 119 -4.16 -1.95 -14.88
C HIS A 119 -4.69 -2.54 -13.56
N PHE A 120 -5.20 -1.70 -12.65
CA PHE A 120 -5.58 -2.13 -11.29
C PHE A 120 -7.08 -1.98 -11.00
N GLY A 121 -7.84 -1.39 -11.92
CA GLY A 121 -9.24 -1.05 -11.67
C GLY A 121 -9.38 0.32 -10.99
N GLY A 122 -10.57 0.92 -11.12
CA GLY A 122 -10.89 2.26 -10.61
C GLY A 122 -11.59 2.23 -9.27
#